data_AF-A0A7C6QL37-F1
#
_entry.id   AF-A0A7C6QL37-F1
#
_cell.length_a   1.000
_cell.length_b   1.000
_cell.length_c   1.000
_cell.angle_alpha   90.00
_cell.angle_beta   90.00
_cell.angle_gamma   90.00
#
_symmetry.space_group_name_H-M   'P 1'
#
loop_
_entity.id
_entity.type
_entity.pdbx_description
1 polymer ?
#
loop_
_entity_poly.entity_id
_entity_poly.type
_entity_poly.pdbx_seq_one_letter_code
_entity_poly.pdbx_strand_id
1 'polypeptide(L)'
;MSRFLYIMATLATLTIFSLCTVTAVPAALAAEAIPQLKDVSTSWAAEHINALTAKGIIKGYPDGYFRPENTISRAEFARIVAKAFSLPKGDEQPFSDMNGHWAAEDVAALHAAGLLEDYIQGAFQPALPISRAEVTAIIIRALKLEDVAAVQNMTSTEFTDVPSTHWAAPAIKAADRLDILPAYFEGQFKPSTAATRAEVAAIVNGALRLQIVRGVVDYVDADQFHLSIMTDDGTLRDFSVPPTATIYRNVGGVEQNDIRVGDDIYVAADRYGTPIFVKANGLITQDDVANKVSGITKGLLTPEQLKAAIRGDWTAVAEGFQVTLYNQLLDLGSTPLEADAIMQKDWATLQSLGRERLASALSNLLNMSEELVTALMDRDWATAGELAKTEATQYLLSMLIFGMDN
;
A
#
# COMPACT_ATOMS: atom_id res chain seq x y z
N MET A 1 -6.73 32.89 -93.27
CA MET A 1 -7.99 33.65 -93.47
C MET A 1 -8.33 34.30 -92.14
N SER A 2 -8.00 35.59 -91.91
CA SER A 2 -8.87 36.77 -92.19
C SER A 2 -10.19 36.68 -91.40
N ARG A 3 -10.63 37.61 -90.55
CA ARG A 3 -10.32 39.02 -90.21
C ARG A 3 -11.27 39.41 -89.03
N PHE A 4 -11.15 40.65 -88.54
CA PHE A 4 -12.11 41.45 -87.72
C PHE A 4 -11.91 41.36 -86.19
N LEU A 5 -11.86 42.45 -85.40
CA LEU A 5 -11.85 43.90 -85.63
C LEU A 5 -11.53 44.61 -84.29
N TYR A 6 -10.69 45.64 -84.37
CA TYR A 6 -10.41 46.80 -83.48
C TYR A 6 -11.45 47.28 -82.44
N ILE A 7 -10.95 47.83 -81.32
CA ILE A 7 -11.17 49.20 -80.74
C ILE A 7 -10.30 49.30 -79.46
N MET A 8 -9.12 49.94 -79.49
CA MET A 8 -8.81 51.33 -79.07
C MET A 8 -9.19 51.69 -77.61
N ALA A 9 -8.20 51.75 -76.70
CA ALA A 9 -8.15 52.70 -75.57
C ALA A 9 -6.76 52.75 -74.88
N THR A 10 -6.09 53.89 -75.07
CA THR A 10 -5.34 54.70 -74.07
C THR A 10 -4.20 54.11 -73.22
N LEU A 11 -2.99 54.65 -73.51
CA LEU A 11 -2.03 55.32 -72.61
C LEU A 11 -1.70 54.78 -71.20
N ALA A 12 -0.39 54.79 -70.94
CA ALA A 12 0.31 55.18 -69.69
C ALA A 12 1.15 54.08 -69.03
N THR A 13 2.45 54.25 -69.21
CA THR A 13 3.54 53.72 -68.41
C THR A 13 3.37 54.02 -66.92
N LEU A 14 3.46 53.01 -66.05
CA LEU A 14 4.05 53.17 -64.72
C LEU A 14 4.44 51.79 -64.15
N THR A 15 5.75 51.59 -63.97
CA THR A 15 6.33 50.52 -63.17
C THR A 15 5.89 50.71 -61.71
N ILE A 16 4.98 49.86 -61.23
CA ILE A 16 4.62 49.79 -59.81
C ILE A 16 5.48 48.71 -59.17
N PHE A 17 6.50 49.15 -58.44
CA PHE A 17 7.19 48.35 -57.43
C PHE A 17 6.16 48.10 -56.32
N SER A 18 5.47 46.96 -56.37
CA SER A 18 4.57 46.54 -55.29
C SER A 18 5.42 46.06 -54.12
N LEU A 19 5.71 46.99 -53.22
CA LEU A 19 6.26 46.72 -51.91
C LEU A 19 5.17 46.00 -51.10
N CYS A 20 5.10 44.68 -51.25
CA CYS A 20 4.23 43.84 -50.43
C CYS A 20 4.83 43.80 -49.02
N THR A 21 4.47 44.78 -48.20
CA THR A 21 4.76 44.75 -46.77
C THR A 21 3.99 43.57 -46.18
N VAL A 22 4.67 42.47 -45.93
CA VAL A 22 4.17 41.43 -45.02
C VAL A 22 4.08 42.08 -43.66
N THR A 23 2.89 42.59 -43.31
CA THR A 23 2.59 42.90 -41.92
C THR A 23 2.53 41.55 -41.22
N ALA A 24 3.65 41.14 -40.62
CA ALA A 24 3.65 40.11 -39.62
C ALA A 24 2.70 40.60 -38.52
N VAL A 25 1.47 40.07 -38.51
CA VAL A 25 0.62 40.14 -37.34
C VAL A 25 1.40 39.39 -36.28
N PRO A 26 1.87 40.03 -35.19
CA PRO A 26 2.34 39.27 -34.07
C PRO A 26 1.10 38.52 -33.57
N ALA A 27 1.01 37.23 -33.88
CA ALA A 27 0.21 36.32 -33.09
C ALA A 27 0.85 36.33 -31.71
N ALA A 28 0.48 37.32 -30.91
CA ALA A 28 0.67 37.26 -29.48
C ALA A 28 -0.08 36.00 -29.06
N LEU A 29 0.67 34.93 -28.79
CA LEU A 29 0.20 33.91 -27.87
C LEU A 29 -0.06 34.67 -26.57
N ALA A 30 -1.29 35.17 -26.41
CA ALA A 30 -1.80 35.44 -25.09
C ALA A 30 -1.79 34.06 -24.40
N ALA A 31 -0.76 33.82 -23.60
CA ALA A 31 -0.87 32.82 -22.56
C ALA A 31 -2.15 33.17 -21.81
N GLU A 32 -3.19 32.33 -21.93
CA GLU A 32 -4.42 32.53 -21.17
C GLU A 32 -4.00 32.67 -19.71
N ALA A 33 -4.19 33.87 -19.15
CA ALA A 33 -3.87 34.11 -17.76
C ALA A 33 -4.66 33.08 -16.94
N ILE A 34 -3.96 32.26 -16.16
CA ILE A 34 -4.61 31.28 -15.28
C ILE A 34 -5.65 32.04 -14.47
N PRO A 35 -6.96 31.75 -14.61
CA PRO A 35 -7.98 32.51 -13.91
C PRO A 35 -7.71 32.40 -12.41
N GLN A 36 -7.40 33.54 -11.79
CA GLN A 36 -7.16 33.63 -10.35
C GLN A 36 -8.46 33.31 -9.62
N LEU A 37 -8.51 32.16 -8.96
CA LEU A 37 -9.66 31.70 -8.20
C LEU A 37 -9.72 32.44 -6.86
N LYS A 38 -10.89 33.01 -6.54
CA LYS A 38 -11.06 34.00 -5.47
C LYS A 38 -10.82 33.47 -4.05
N ASP A 39 -10.96 32.17 -3.85
CA ASP A 39 -10.98 31.47 -2.56
C ASP A 39 -9.84 30.45 -2.40
N VAL A 40 -8.91 30.39 -3.36
CA VAL A 40 -7.81 29.41 -3.33
C VAL A 40 -6.61 29.91 -2.54
N SER A 41 -6.31 31.21 -2.55
CA SER A 41 -5.12 31.76 -1.89
C SER A 41 -5.07 31.54 -0.37
N THR A 42 -6.23 31.41 0.28
CA THR A 42 -6.35 31.13 1.72
C THR A 42 -6.54 29.64 2.04
N SER A 43 -6.61 28.77 1.03
CA SER A 43 -6.79 27.33 1.24
C SER A 43 -5.46 26.66 1.55
N TRP A 44 -5.48 25.68 2.46
CA TRP A 44 -4.33 24.81 2.71
C TRP A 44 -3.90 24.05 1.43
N ALA A 45 -4.83 23.81 0.50
CA ALA A 45 -4.57 23.11 -0.76
C ALA A 45 -4.17 24.06 -1.91
N ALA A 46 -3.87 25.33 -1.64
CA ALA A 46 -3.60 26.35 -2.66
C ALA A 46 -2.55 25.90 -3.69
N GLU A 47 -1.41 25.36 -3.24
CA GLU A 47 -0.34 24.88 -4.12
C GLU A 47 -0.84 23.79 -5.06
N HIS A 48 -1.56 22.79 -4.51
CA HIS A 48 -2.08 21.67 -5.28
C HIS A 48 -3.15 22.10 -6.29
N ILE A 49 -4.08 22.97 -5.86
CA ILE A 49 -5.13 23.49 -6.72
C ILE A 49 -4.53 24.29 -7.88
N ASN A 50 -3.58 25.18 -7.59
CA ASN A 50 -2.91 25.98 -8.61
C ASN A 50 -2.12 25.12 -9.59
N ALA A 51 -1.37 24.12 -9.10
CA ALA A 51 -0.61 23.20 -9.94
C ALA A 51 -1.51 22.42 -10.92
N LEU A 52 -2.63 21.89 -10.44
CA LEU A 52 -3.57 21.15 -11.29
C LEU A 52 -4.37 22.06 -12.22
N THR A 53 -4.66 23.30 -11.81
CA THR A 53 -5.33 24.29 -12.67
C THR A 53 -4.41 24.73 -13.80
N ALA A 54 -3.11 24.95 -13.51
CA ALA A 54 -2.10 25.28 -14.52
C ALA A 54 -1.93 24.15 -15.55
N LYS A 55 -2.09 22.89 -15.13
CA LYS A 55 -2.12 21.71 -16.03
C LYS A 55 -3.46 21.51 -16.74
N GLY A 56 -4.48 22.33 -16.47
CA GLY A 56 -5.82 22.20 -17.05
C GLY A 56 -6.63 20.98 -16.60
N ILE A 57 -6.17 20.29 -15.54
CA ILE A 57 -6.78 19.06 -15.00
C ILE A 57 -8.06 19.41 -14.23
N ILE A 58 -7.96 20.39 -13.34
CA ILE A 58 -9.11 20.91 -12.57
C ILE A 58 -9.47 22.32 -13.03
N LYS A 59 -10.74 22.69 -12.81
CA LYS A 59 -11.26 24.03 -13.07
C LYS A 59 -12.13 24.48 -11.91
N GLY A 60 -12.13 25.79 -11.66
CA GLY A 60 -13.11 26.42 -10.79
C GLY A 60 -14.47 26.53 -11.47
N TYR A 61 -15.44 26.99 -10.70
CA TYR A 61 -16.79 27.26 -11.18
C TYR A 61 -16.83 28.55 -12.01
N PRO A 62 -17.87 28.75 -12.87
CA PRO A 62 -18.00 29.94 -13.70
C PRO A 62 -18.04 31.28 -12.94
N ASP A 63 -18.35 31.26 -11.65
CA ASP A 63 -18.37 32.42 -10.75
C ASP A 63 -16.98 32.84 -10.22
N GLY A 64 -15.93 32.09 -10.58
CA GLY A 64 -14.54 32.34 -10.19
C GLY A 64 -14.15 31.77 -8.83
N TYR A 65 -14.97 30.89 -8.24
CA TYR A 65 -14.65 30.18 -7.01
C TYR A 65 -14.22 28.74 -7.29
N PHE A 66 -13.33 28.19 -6.47
CA PHE A 66 -12.99 26.78 -6.48
C PHE A 66 -13.83 25.96 -5.50
N ARG A 67 -14.22 26.57 -4.37
CA ARG A 67 -14.89 25.95 -3.23
C ARG A 67 -14.11 24.75 -2.66
N PRO A 68 -12.92 24.98 -2.06
CA PRO A 68 -12.03 23.89 -1.62
C PRO A 68 -12.70 22.90 -0.65
N GLU A 69 -13.52 23.41 0.27
CA GLU A 69 -14.17 22.59 1.32
C GLU A 69 -15.47 21.92 0.88
N ASN A 70 -15.95 22.17 -0.34
CA ASN A 70 -17.11 21.46 -0.85
C ASN A 70 -16.75 20.01 -1.15
N THR A 71 -17.69 19.10 -0.91
CA THR A 71 -17.57 17.72 -1.35
C THR A 71 -17.60 17.65 -2.88
N ILE A 72 -16.93 16.64 -3.43
CA ILE A 72 -16.87 16.41 -4.87
C ILE A 72 -17.69 15.18 -5.26
N SER A 73 -18.42 15.28 -6.37
CA SER A 73 -19.19 14.16 -6.90
C SER A 73 -18.31 13.12 -7.58
N ARG A 74 -18.80 11.87 -7.65
CA ARG A 74 -18.13 10.77 -8.38
C ARG A 74 -17.87 11.12 -9.85
N ALA A 75 -18.79 11.81 -10.51
CA ALA A 75 -18.61 12.26 -11.89
C ALA A 75 -17.52 13.33 -12.06
N GLU A 76 -17.46 14.31 -11.16
CA GLU A 76 -16.38 15.31 -11.16
C GLU A 76 -15.03 14.67 -10.91
N PHE A 77 -14.94 13.75 -9.94
CA PHE A 77 -13.72 13.00 -9.69
C PHE A 77 -13.28 12.17 -10.90
N ALA A 78 -14.19 11.44 -11.56
CA ALA A 78 -13.87 10.63 -12.73
C ALA A 78 -13.23 11.48 -13.85
N ARG A 79 -13.78 12.66 -14.12
CA ARG A 79 -13.19 13.61 -15.08
C ARG A 79 -11.79 14.07 -14.68
N ILE A 80 -11.54 14.32 -13.40
CA ILE A 80 -10.23 14.72 -12.90
C ILE A 80 -9.22 13.60 -13.14
N VAL A 81 -9.55 12.36 -12.79
CA VAL A 81 -8.67 11.19 -12.98
C VAL A 81 -8.40 10.93 -14.47
N ALA A 82 -9.45 10.93 -15.31
CA ALA A 82 -9.31 10.72 -16.75
C ALA A 82 -8.32 11.71 -17.37
N LYS A 83 -8.41 12.99 -16.98
CA LYS A 83 -7.47 14.03 -17.43
C LYS A 83 -6.09 13.91 -16.82
N ALA A 84 -6.00 13.69 -15.51
CA ALA A 84 -4.74 13.63 -14.77
C ALA A 84 -3.82 12.53 -15.33
N PHE A 85 -4.38 11.37 -15.65
CA PHE A 85 -3.65 10.22 -16.18
C PHE A 85 -3.72 10.10 -17.71
N SER A 86 -4.29 11.11 -18.39
CA SER A 86 -4.44 11.14 -19.85
C SER A 86 -5.04 9.85 -20.42
N LEU A 87 -6.09 9.33 -19.77
CA LEU A 87 -6.70 8.07 -20.15
C LEU A 87 -7.34 8.20 -21.54
N PRO A 88 -7.21 7.16 -22.40
CA PRO A 88 -7.92 7.15 -23.67
C PRO A 88 -9.42 7.12 -23.42
N LYS A 89 -10.19 7.71 -24.34
CA LYS A 89 -11.66 7.67 -24.25
C LYS A 89 -12.13 6.23 -24.27
N GLY A 90 -13.08 5.90 -23.41
CA GLY A 90 -13.78 4.61 -23.44
C GLY A 90 -14.98 4.67 -24.37
N ASP A 91 -15.11 3.67 -25.24
CA ASP A 91 -16.22 3.59 -26.20
C ASP A 91 -17.45 2.87 -25.62
N GLU A 92 -17.27 2.05 -24.58
CA GLU A 92 -18.34 1.29 -23.94
C GLU A 92 -18.89 2.03 -22.72
N GLN A 93 -20.22 2.06 -22.58
CA GLN A 93 -20.92 2.64 -21.43
C GLN A 93 -21.36 1.51 -20.47
N PRO A 94 -20.56 1.19 -19.44
CA PRO A 94 -20.83 0.06 -18.55
C PRO A 94 -21.97 0.31 -17.55
N PHE A 95 -22.37 1.57 -17.36
CA PHE A 95 -23.35 1.96 -16.33
C PHE A 95 -24.60 2.58 -16.96
N SER A 96 -25.77 2.08 -16.57
CA SER A 96 -27.07 2.46 -17.15
C SER A 96 -27.44 3.93 -16.90
N ASP A 97 -27.00 4.50 -15.78
CA ASP A 97 -27.26 5.87 -15.34
C ASP A 97 -26.25 6.90 -15.88
N MET A 98 -25.34 6.48 -16.75
CA MET A 98 -24.38 7.36 -17.42
C MET A 98 -24.81 7.76 -18.83
N ASN A 99 -25.90 7.19 -19.37
CA ASN A 99 -26.37 7.51 -20.71
C ASN A 99 -26.77 9.00 -20.83
N GLY A 100 -26.13 9.72 -21.76
CA GLY A 100 -26.33 11.17 -21.95
C GLY A 100 -25.72 12.06 -20.87
N HIS A 101 -25.05 11.50 -19.86
CA HIS A 101 -24.39 12.27 -18.81
C HIS A 101 -23.09 12.90 -19.31
N TRP A 102 -22.76 14.11 -18.88
CA TRP A 102 -21.59 14.85 -19.37
C TRP A 102 -20.25 14.16 -19.06
N ALA A 103 -20.22 13.29 -18.05
CA ALA A 103 -19.06 12.53 -17.61
C ALA A 103 -19.01 11.10 -18.18
N ALA A 104 -19.92 10.75 -19.10
CA ALA A 104 -20.04 9.38 -19.61
C ALA A 104 -18.74 8.87 -20.25
N GLU A 105 -18.07 9.70 -21.05
CA GLU A 105 -16.78 9.35 -21.66
C GLU A 105 -15.66 9.20 -20.61
N ASP A 106 -15.65 10.07 -19.61
CA ASP A 106 -14.65 10.06 -18.53
C ASP A 106 -14.80 8.77 -17.69
N VAL A 107 -16.03 8.40 -17.33
CA VAL A 107 -16.34 7.18 -16.57
C VAL A 107 -16.04 5.92 -17.39
N ALA A 108 -16.36 5.91 -18.68
CA ALA A 108 -16.01 4.82 -19.58
C ALA A 108 -14.49 4.61 -19.67
N ALA A 109 -13.71 5.69 -19.74
CA ALA A 109 -12.25 5.63 -19.73
C ALA A 109 -11.70 5.00 -18.45
N LEU A 110 -12.22 5.40 -17.29
CA LEU A 110 -11.82 4.82 -16.00
C LEU A 110 -12.18 3.32 -15.92
N HIS A 111 -13.36 2.93 -16.40
CA HIS A 111 -13.77 1.52 -16.44
C HIS A 111 -12.87 0.69 -17.36
N ALA A 112 -12.61 1.17 -18.58
CA ALA A 112 -11.73 0.49 -19.55
C ALA A 112 -10.29 0.35 -19.02
N ALA A 113 -9.84 1.30 -18.20
CA ALA A 113 -8.55 1.25 -17.52
C ALA A 113 -8.53 0.35 -16.26
N GLY A 114 -9.63 -0.34 -15.91
CA GLY A 114 -9.72 -1.20 -14.74
C GLY A 114 -9.77 -0.44 -13.41
N LEU A 115 -10.12 0.85 -13.41
CA LEU A 115 -10.08 1.68 -12.20
C LEU A 115 -11.36 1.61 -11.36
N LEU A 116 -12.44 1.03 -11.90
CA LEU A 116 -13.79 1.04 -11.33
C LEU A 116 -14.28 -0.37 -10.92
N GLU A 117 -13.36 -1.30 -10.63
CA GLU A 117 -13.67 -2.71 -10.34
C GLU A 117 -14.71 -2.92 -9.21
N ASP A 118 -14.72 -2.05 -8.21
CA ASP A 118 -15.60 -2.16 -7.05
C ASP A 118 -17.06 -1.71 -7.34
N TYR A 119 -17.30 -1.14 -8.52
CA TYR A 119 -18.63 -0.70 -8.94
C TYR A 119 -19.34 -1.81 -9.73
N ILE A 120 -19.85 -2.79 -8.99
CA ILE A 120 -20.56 -3.95 -9.54
C ILE A 120 -21.85 -3.49 -10.25
N GLN A 121 -22.14 -4.14 -11.38
CA GLN A 121 -23.13 -3.74 -12.39
C GLN A 121 -24.50 -3.33 -11.81
N GLY A 122 -24.85 -2.06 -12.03
CA GLY A 122 -26.19 -1.52 -11.77
C GLY A 122 -26.26 -0.01 -12.03
N ALA A 123 -25.39 0.77 -11.37
CA ALA A 123 -25.34 2.22 -11.51
C ALA A 123 -24.00 2.80 -11.01
N PHE A 124 -23.51 3.86 -11.65
CA PHE A 124 -22.33 4.63 -11.23
C PHE A 124 -22.68 5.72 -10.19
N GLN A 125 -23.94 6.12 -10.09
CA GLN A 125 -24.42 7.16 -9.17
C GLN A 125 -23.60 8.47 -9.26
N PRO A 126 -23.53 9.10 -10.45
CA PRO A 126 -22.60 10.20 -10.75
C PRO A 126 -22.70 11.41 -9.83
N ALA A 127 -23.88 11.65 -9.26
CA ALA A 127 -24.16 12.79 -8.39
C ALA A 127 -23.79 12.57 -6.91
N LEU A 128 -23.53 11.33 -6.49
CA LEU A 128 -23.16 11.07 -5.10
C LEU A 128 -21.75 11.58 -4.81
N PRO A 129 -21.49 12.07 -3.57
CA PRO A 129 -20.14 12.36 -3.13
C PRO A 129 -19.27 11.09 -3.16
N ILE A 130 -18.01 11.24 -3.55
CA ILE A 130 -17.04 10.14 -3.48
C ILE A 130 -16.34 10.12 -2.11
N SER A 131 -16.11 8.95 -1.53
CA SER A 131 -15.41 8.81 -0.25
C SER A 131 -13.89 8.92 -0.39
N ARG A 132 -13.20 9.24 0.71
CA ARG A 132 -11.72 9.26 0.76
C ARG A 132 -11.11 7.90 0.39
N ALA A 133 -11.72 6.80 0.85
CA ALA A 133 -11.27 5.46 0.51
C ALA A 133 -11.35 5.17 -1.00
N GLU A 134 -12.46 5.54 -1.64
CA GLU A 134 -12.63 5.38 -3.10
C GLU A 134 -11.64 6.23 -3.89
N VAL A 135 -11.46 7.50 -3.50
CA VAL A 135 -10.47 8.40 -4.12
C VAL A 135 -9.09 7.76 -4.09
N THR A 136 -8.63 7.34 -2.91
CA THR A 136 -7.29 6.78 -2.76
C THR A 136 -7.12 5.45 -3.49
N ALA A 137 -8.11 4.56 -3.43
CA ALA A 137 -8.06 3.28 -4.14
C ALA A 137 -7.96 3.46 -5.66
N ILE A 138 -8.74 4.37 -6.23
CA ILE A 138 -8.72 4.66 -7.67
C ILE A 138 -7.37 5.27 -8.08
N ILE A 139 -6.81 6.18 -7.29
CA ILE A 139 -5.51 6.81 -7.59
C ILE A 139 -4.36 5.78 -7.53
N ILE A 140 -4.36 4.89 -6.55
CA ILE A 140 -3.33 3.84 -6.44
C ILE A 140 -3.43 2.84 -7.59
N ARG A 141 -4.64 2.45 -8.03
CA ARG A 141 -4.82 1.64 -9.24
C ARG A 141 -4.36 2.38 -10.50
N ALA A 142 -4.65 3.67 -10.61
CA ALA A 142 -4.21 4.47 -11.76
C ALA A 142 -2.67 4.53 -11.87
N LEU A 143 -1.98 4.48 -10.73
CA LEU A 143 -0.52 4.34 -10.66
C LEU A 143 -0.03 2.90 -10.90
N LYS A 144 -0.91 1.89 -11.01
CA LYS A 144 -0.55 0.46 -11.08
C LYS A 144 0.27 -0.03 -9.88
N LEU A 145 -0.07 0.49 -8.70
CA LEU A 145 0.62 0.22 -7.43
C LEU A 145 -0.24 -0.61 -6.46
N GLU A 146 -1.19 -1.38 -6.97
CA GLU A 146 -2.05 -2.25 -6.17
C GLU A 146 -1.31 -3.41 -5.48
N ASP A 147 -0.19 -3.86 -6.04
CA ASP A 147 0.63 -4.89 -5.39
C ASP A 147 1.40 -4.36 -4.18
N VAL A 148 1.71 -3.06 -4.14
CA VAL A 148 2.32 -2.37 -2.98
C VAL A 148 1.39 -2.43 -1.79
N ALA A 149 0.11 -2.25 -2.10
CA ALA A 149 -1.00 -2.30 -1.18
C ALA A 149 -1.07 -3.66 -0.44
N ALA A 150 -0.69 -4.74 -1.13
CA ALA A 150 -0.78 -6.11 -0.64
C ALA A 150 0.46 -6.59 0.15
N VAL A 151 1.49 -5.75 0.35
CA VAL A 151 2.73 -6.15 1.03
C VAL A 151 2.48 -6.37 2.53
N GLN A 152 2.45 -7.66 2.92
CA GLN A 152 2.17 -8.13 4.29
C GLN A 152 3.18 -7.67 5.34
N ASN A 153 4.41 -7.32 4.94
CA ASN A 153 5.48 -6.87 5.84
C ASN A 153 5.56 -5.35 6.01
N MET A 154 4.65 -4.59 5.39
CA MET A 154 4.47 -3.21 5.82
C MET A 154 3.81 -3.29 7.21
N THR A 155 4.45 -2.80 8.26
CA THR A 155 3.85 -2.65 9.59
C THR A 155 2.56 -1.80 9.51
N SER A 156 1.66 -1.93 10.49
CA SER A 156 0.29 -1.39 10.53
C SER A 156 0.11 -0.02 9.86
N THR A 157 -1.02 0.20 9.19
CA THR A 157 -1.47 1.55 8.85
C THR A 157 -1.41 2.43 10.10
N GLU A 158 -0.79 3.60 10.03
CA GLU A 158 -0.71 4.53 11.17
C GLU A 158 -2.10 5.05 11.58
N PHE A 159 -3.08 4.89 10.69
CA PHE A 159 -4.47 5.24 10.93
C PHE A 159 -5.17 4.24 11.84
N THR A 160 -5.58 4.72 13.01
CA THR A 160 -6.31 3.97 14.04
C THR A 160 -7.70 3.50 13.60
N ASP A 161 -8.28 4.15 12.59
CA ASP A 161 -9.63 3.89 12.08
C ASP A 161 -9.66 3.12 10.74
N VAL A 162 -8.51 2.61 10.29
CA VAL A 162 -8.39 1.78 9.09
C VAL A 162 -7.87 0.41 9.50
N PRO A 163 -8.76 -0.55 9.84
CA PRO A 163 -8.32 -1.90 10.17
C PRO A 163 -7.73 -2.58 8.92
N SER A 164 -6.80 -3.52 9.11
CA SER A 164 -6.17 -4.27 8.00
C SER A 164 -7.16 -5.07 7.14
N THR A 165 -8.36 -5.33 7.65
CA THR A 165 -9.47 -5.99 6.95
C THR A 165 -10.31 -5.04 6.10
N HIS A 166 -10.14 -3.72 6.23
CA HIS A 166 -10.85 -2.75 5.40
C HIS A 166 -10.38 -2.88 3.95
N TRP A 167 -11.31 -2.93 3.00
CA TRP A 167 -11.03 -3.19 1.58
C TRP A 167 -10.01 -2.20 0.97
N ALA A 168 -10.06 -0.93 1.39
CA ALA A 168 -9.12 0.11 0.94
C ALA A 168 -7.85 0.23 1.80
N ALA A 169 -7.69 -0.54 2.89
CA ALA A 169 -6.51 -0.44 3.75
C ALA A 169 -5.19 -0.62 2.99
N PRO A 170 -5.08 -1.58 2.05
CA PRO A 170 -3.93 -1.67 1.15
C PRO A 170 -3.60 -0.33 0.46
N ALA A 171 -4.58 0.27 -0.22
CA ALA A 171 -4.36 1.46 -1.03
C ALA A 171 -4.05 2.70 -0.18
N ILE A 172 -4.74 2.85 0.95
CA ILE A 172 -4.50 3.94 1.91
C ILE A 172 -3.06 3.90 2.39
N LYS A 173 -2.57 2.70 2.74
CA LYS A 173 -1.20 2.51 3.18
C LYS A 173 -0.16 2.81 2.12
N ALA A 174 -0.42 2.39 0.88
CA ALA A 174 0.47 2.68 -0.24
C ALA A 174 0.54 4.19 -0.49
N ALA A 175 -0.60 4.89 -0.47
CA ALA A 175 -0.66 6.33 -0.67
C ALA A 175 0.06 7.12 0.44
N ASP A 176 -0.05 6.66 1.69
CA ASP A 176 0.64 7.23 2.84
C ASP A 176 2.17 7.14 2.66
N ARG A 177 2.68 5.93 2.37
CA ARG A 177 4.13 5.71 2.15
C ARG A 177 4.72 6.44 0.96
N LEU A 178 3.90 6.74 -0.05
CA LEU A 178 4.31 7.45 -1.26
C LEU A 178 4.20 8.98 -1.10
N ASP A 179 3.91 9.48 0.10
CA ASP A 179 3.66 10.89 0.40
C ASP A 179 2.57 11.51 -0.53
N ILE A 180 1.59 10.70 -0.94
CA ILE A 180 0.45 11.13 -1.75
C ILE A 180 -0.62 11.78 -0.87
N LEU A 181 -0.78 11.28 0.36
CA LEU A 181 -1.82 11.77 1.27
C LEU A 181 -1.46 13.16 1.83
N PRO A 182 -2.46 14.04 2.04
CA PRO A 182 -2.24 15.31 2.71
C PRO A 182 -1.70 15.11 4.13
N ALA A 183 -0.71 15.92 4.52
CA ALA A 183 -0.04 15.79 5.82
C ALA A 183 -0.97 15.89 7.04
N TYR A 184 -2.15 16.53 6.93
CA TYR A 184 -3.08 16.62 8.06
C TYR A 184 -3.91 15.34 8.29
N PHE A 185 -3.83 14.35 7.40
CA PHE A 185 -4.31 13.00 7.70
C PHE A 185 -3.33 12.38 8.70
N GLU A 186 -3.46 12.72 9.98
CA GLU A 186 -2.68 12.15 11.07
C GLU A 186 -3.61 11.39 12.02
N GLY A 187 -3.22 10.16 12.40
CA GLY A 187 -3.91 9.30 13.38
C GLY A 187 -5.26 8.71 12.93
N GLN A 188 -6.08 9.43 12.15
CA GLN A 188 -7.34 8.94 11.57
C GLN A 188 -7.49 9.37 10.11
N PHE A 189 -7.83 8.43 9.24
CA PHE A 189 -8.03 8.66 7.80
C PHE A 189 -9.49 9.02 7.46
N LYS A 190 -10.45 8.45 8.20
CA LYS A 190 -11.90 8.54 7.99
C LYS A 190 -12.33 8.03 6.60
N PRO A 191 -12.14 6.73 6.31
CA PRO A 191 -12.28 6.18 4.96
C PRO A 191 -13.65 6.42 4.30
N SER A 192 -14.73 6.42 5.08
CA SER A 192 -16.10 6.61 4.58
C SER A 192 -16.54 8.08 4.48
N THR A 193 -15.72 9.04 4.91
CA THR A 193 -16.05 10.47 4.79
C THR A 193 -15.98 10.90 3.32
N ALA A 194 -16.93 11.73 2.89
CA ALA A 194 -16.93 12.32 1.55
C ALA A 194 -15.70 13.23 1.38
N ALA A 195 -14.95 13.01 0.31
CA ALA A 195 -13.75 13.79 0.02
C ALA A 195 -14.11 15.21 -0.42
N THR A 196 -13.33 16.19 0.06
CA THR A 196 -13.46 17.58 -0.41
C THR A 196 -12.72 17.79 -1.73
N ARG A 197 -13.05 18.87 -2.43
CA ARG A 197 -12.34 19.28 -3.65
C ARG A 197 -10.86 19.58 -3.37
N ALA A 198 -10.55 20.13 -2.19
CA ALA A 198 -9.19 20.35 -1.71
C ALA A 198 -8.43 19.03 -1.51
N GLU A 199 -9.05 18.05 -0.85
CA GLU A 199 -8.49 16.71 -0.63
C GLU A 199 -8.16 16.01 -1.94
N VAL A 200 -9.11 15.99 -2.88
CA VAL A 200 -8.89 15.39 -4.19
C VAL A 200 -7.78 16.11 -4.95
N ALA A 201 -7.73 17.44 -4.92
CA ALA A 201 -6.65 18.18 -5.58
C ALA A 201 -5.28 17.84 -4.97
N ALA A 202 -5.20 17.72 -3.65
CA ALA A 202 -3.97 17.36 -2.96
C ALA A 202 -3.49 15.95 -3.32
N ILE A 203 -4.37 14.95 -3.22
CA ILE A 203 -4.07 13.54 -3.53
C ILE A 203 -3.67 13.38 -5.00
N VAL A 204 -4.43 13.95 -5.94
CA VAL A 204 -4.12 13.86 -7.37
C VAL A 204 -2.79 14.55 -7.67
N ASN A 205 -2.53 15.73 -7.09
CA ASN A 205 -1.25 16.40 -7.30
C ASN A 205 -0.08 15.63 -6.68
N GLY A 206 -0.27 15.01 -5.50
CA GLY A 206 0.72 14.13 -4.88
C GLY A 206 1.10 12.98 -5.80
N ALA A 207 0.11 12.27 -6.33
CA ALA A 207 0.32 11.20 -7.30
C ALA A 207 1.07 11.66 -8.56
N LEU A 208 0.72 12.83 -9.11
CA LEU A 208 1.36 13.38 -10.32
C LEU A 208 2.77 13.98 -10.08
N ARG A 209 3.22 14.09 -8.83
CA ARG A 209 4.58 14.52 -8.48
C ARG A 209 5.56 13.35 -8.40
N LEU A 210 5.05 12.12 -8.33
CA LEU A 210 5.90 10.94 -8.37
C LEU A 210 6.57 10.84 -9.73
N GLN A 211 7.87 10.57 -9.71
CA GLN A 211 8.62 10.23 -10.91
C GLN A 211 8.48 8.73 -11.13
N ILE A 212 7.62 8.36 -12.07
CA ILE A 212 7.42 6.97 -12.46
C ILE A 212 8.41 6.62 -13.57
N VAL A 213 9.20 5.58 -13.33
CA VAL A 213 10.20 5.08 -14.26
C VAL A 213 9.91 3.61 -14.53
N ARG A 214 9.86 3.24 -15.81
CA ARG A 214 9.63 1.87 -16.27
C ARG A 214 10.71 1.50 -17.26
N GLY A 215 11.12 0.24 -17.24
CA GLY A 215 12.16 -0.25 -18.12
C GLY A 215 12.66 -1.62 -17.72
N VAL A 216 13.85 -1.95 -18.19
CA VAL A 216 14.54 -3.20 -17.88
C VAL A 216 15.80 -2.89 -17.08
N VAL A 217 16.07 -3.69 -16.06
CA VAL A 217 17.31 -3.56 -15.29
C VAL A 217 18.51 -3.90 -16.16
N ASP A 218 19.43 -2.94 -16.30
CA ASP A 218 20.67 -3.08 -17.06
C ASP A 218 21.84 -3.49 -16.15
N TYR A 219 21.91 -2.91 -14.96
CA TYR A 219 22.96 -3.17 -13.98
C TYR A 219 22.43 -3.09 -12.54
N VAL A 220 22.96 -3.93 -11.66
CA VAL A 220 22.65 -3.97 -10.22
C VAL A 220 23.95 -4.05 -9.44
N ASP A 221 24.16 -3.14 -8.49
CA ASP A 221 25.15 -3.27 -7.42
C ASP A 221 24.39 -3.38 -6.10
N ALA A 222 24.23 -4.61 -5.62
CA ALA A 222 23.49 -4.91 -4.40
C ALA A 222 24.19 -4.35 -3.14
N ASP A 223 25.52 -4.30 -3.14
CA ASP A 223 26.30 -3.84 -1.98
C ASP A 223 26.22 -2.31 -1.83
N GLN A 224 26.13 -1.59 -2.94
CA GLN A 224 26.00 -0.13 -2.97
C GLN A 224 24.56 0.36 -3.14
N PHE A 225 23.60 -0.56 -3.20
CA PHE A 225 22.19 -0.26 -3.41
C PHE A 225 21.94 0.58 -4.67
N HIS A 226 22.69 0.27 -5.73
CA HIS A 226 22.66 1.00 -6.99
C HIS A 226 21.99 0.19 -8.09
N LEU A 227 21.18 0.86 -8.90
CA LEU A 227 20.43 0.26 -9.98
C LEU A 227 20.50 1.14 -11.22
N SER A 228 20.90 0.56 -12.36
CA SER A 228 20.78 1.21 -13.67
C SER A 228 19.64 0.57 -14.45
N ILE A 229 18.73 1.40 -14.95
CA ILE A 229 17.53 0.98 -15.67
C ILE A 229 17.59 1.53 -17.08
N MET A 230 17.49 0.65 -18.07
CA MET A 230 17.20 1.02 -19.44
C MET A 230 15.70 1.28 -19.55
N THR A 231 15.30 2.55 -19.60
CA THR A 231 13.89 2.93 -19.59
C THR A 231 13.21 2.64 -20.92
N ASP A 232 11.87 2.57 -20.91
CA ASP A 232 11.05 2.27 -22.10
C ASP A 232 11.29 3.25 -23.27
N ASP A 233 11.76 4.48 -22.98
CA ASP A 233 12.15 5.50 -23.97
C ASP A 233 13.58 5.34 -24.50
N GLY A 234 14.31 4.31 -24.07
CA GLY A 234 15.68 3.99 -24.48
C GLY A 234 16.77 4.79 -23.76
N THR A 235 16.46 5.48 -22.65
CA THR A 235 17.46 6.18 -21.85
C THR A 235 17.97 5.32 -20.69
N LEU A 236 19.27 5.39 -20.39
CA LEU A 236 19.81 4.75 -19.19
C LEU A 236 19.65 5.71 -18.02
N ARG A 237 19.08 5.23 -16.91
CA ARG A 237 18.90 6.00 -15.68
C ARG A 237 19.43 5.25 -14.47
N ASP A 238 20.22 5.97 -13.69
CA ASP A 238 20.86 5.45 -12.49
C ASP A 238 20.10 5.88 -11.23
N PHE A 239 19.92 4.95 -10.30
CA PHE A 239 19.22 5.15 -9.05
C PHE A 239 20.06 4.67 -7.88
N SER A 240 20.14 5.49 -6.82
CA SER A 240 20.52 5.01 -5.49
C SER A 240 19.24 4.69 -4.74
N VAL A 241 19.01 3.41 -4.47
CA VAL A 241 17.80 2.93 -3.82
C VAL A 241 18.02 2.97 -2.30
N PRO A 242 17.36 3.84 -1.54
CA PRO A 242 17.59 3.93 -0.10
C PRO A 242 17.09 2.65 0.60
N PRO A 243 17.65 2.28 1.77
CA PRO A 243 17.16 1.13 2.55
C PRO A 243 15.71 1.24 3.01
N THR A 244 15.15 2.45 3.00
CA THR A 244 13.74 2.73 3.30
C THR A 244 12.81 2.46 2.13
N ALA A 245 13.34 2.27 0.92
CA ALA A 245 12.54 1.97 -0.26
C ALA A 245 11.88 0.59 -0.10
N THR A 246 10.61 0.51 -0.46
CA THR A 246 9.89 -0.76 -0.48
C THR A 246 10.14 -1.44 -1.81
N ILE A 247 10.71 -2.66 -1.77
CA ILE A 247 11.10 -3.41 -2.96
C ILE A 247 10.24 -4.66 -3.07
N TYR A 248 9.77 -4.91 -4.28
CA TYR A 248 8.96 -6.05 -4.65
C TYR A 248 9.55 -6.73 -5.87
N ARG A 249 9.69 -8.04 -5.84
CA ARG A 249 10.10 -8.80 -7.02
C ARG A 249 9.19 -10.02 -7.21
N ASN A 250 8.68 -10.21 -8.42
CA ASN A 250 7.84 -11.34 -8.80
C ASN A 250 6.56 -11.49 -7.95
N VAL A 251 6.57 -12.37 -6.95
CA VAL A 251 5.36 -12.74 -6.19
C VAL A 251 5.57 -12.68 -4.66
N GLY A 252 6.77 -12.31 -4.21
CA GLY A 252 7.11 -12.13 -2.79
C GLY A 252 7.55 -10.69 -2.52
N GLY A 253 7.25 -10.15 -1.34
CA GLY A 253 7.99 -8.98 -0.86
C GLY A 253 9.41 -9.45 -0.52
N VAL A 254 10.42 -8.81 -1.09
CA VAL A 254 11.80 -9.33 -1.03
C VAL A 254 12.78 -8.25 -0.60
N GLU A 255 13.91 -8.68 -0.06
CA GLU A 255 15.05 -7.83 0.24
C GLU A 255 15.63 -7.20 -1.03
N GLN A 256 16.31 -6.08 -0.86
CA GLN A 256 16.86 -5.23 -1.91
C GLN A 256 17.82 -5.94 -2.87
N ASN A 257 18.43 -7.05 -2.42
CA ASN A 257 19.45 -7.78 -3.15
C ASN A 257 18.90 -8.75 -4.20
N ASP A 258 17.58 -8.91 -4.28
CA ASP A 258 16.98 -9.94 -5.14
C ASP A 258 16.66 -9.44 -6.55
N ILE A 259 16.75 -8.12 -6.80
CA ILE A 259 16.63 -7.53 -8.14
C ILE A 259 17.77 -8.01 -9.04
N ARG A 260 17.47 -8.38 -10.28
CA ARG A 260 18.44 -8.93 -11.23
C ARG A 260 18.44 -8.17 -12.54
N VAL A 261 19.59 -8.19 -13.21
CA VAL A 261 19.71 -7.73 -14.60
C VAL A 261 18.73 -8.50 -15.48
N GLY A 262 18.01 -7.76 -16.33
CA GLY A 262 16.96 -8.28 -17.20
C GLY A 262 15.56 -8.31 -16.60
N ASP A 263 15.37 -7.93 -15.33
CA ASP A 263 14.03 -7.78 -14.77
C ASP A 263 13.31 -6.57 -15.37
N ASP A 264 12.02 -6.72 -15.68
CA ASP A 264 11.11 -5.61 -15.99
C ASP A 264 10.80 -4.87 -14.69
N ILE A 265 11.15 -3.58 -14.65
CA ILE A 265 11.07 -2.79 -13.44
C ILE A 265 10.12 -1.60 -13.57
N TYR A 266 9.48 -1.31 -12.46
CA TYR A 266 8.65 -0.15 -12.20
C TYR A 266 9.19 0.53 -10.95
N VAL A 267 9.63 1.77 -11.05
CA VAL A 267 10.09 2.57 -9.92
C VAL A 267 9.14 3.75 -9.74
N ALA A 268 8.63 3.93 -8.53
CA ALA A 268 8.04 5.18 -8.09
C ALA A 268 9.02 5.91 -7.19
N ALA A 269 9.53 7.03 -7.69
CA ALA A 269 10.40 7.92 -6.95
C ALA A 269 9.66 9.19 -6.52
N ASP A 270 10.17 9.83 -5.46
CA ASP A 270 9.69 11.12 -5.00
C ASP A 270 9.93 12.22 -6.06
N ARG A 271 9.53 13.45 -5.74
CA ARG A 271 9.71 14.60 -6.64
C ARG A 271 11.18 14.94 -6.94
N TYR A 272 12.12 14.41 -6.17
CA TYR A 272 13.56 14.63 -6.30
C TYR A 272 14.27 13.47 -7.02
N GLY A 273 13.54 12.40 -7.36
CA GLY A 273 14.09 11.23 -8.03
C GLY A 273 14.59 10.14 -7.08
N THR A 274 14.35 10.26 -5.77
CA THR A 274 14.68 9.21 -4.79
C THR A 274 13.65 8.08 -4.86
N PRO A 275 14.05 6.83 -5.13
CA PRO A 275 13.13 5.70 -5.15
C PRO A 275 12.43 5.50 -3.78
N ILE A 276 11.10 5.47 -3.79
CA ILE A 276 10.29 5.09 -2.62
C ILE A 276 9.81 3.65 -2.78
N PHE A 277 9.44 3.28 -4.01
CA PHE A 277 8.92 1.97 -4.32
C PHE A 277 9.55 1.42 -5.60
N VAL A 278 9.91 0.14 -5.58
CA VAL A 278 10.50 -0.57 -6.71
C VAL A 278 9.79 -1.90 -6.88
N LYS A 279 9.18 -2.15 -8.04
CA LYS A 279 8.60 -3.43 -8.44
C LYS A 279 9.39 -3.98 -9.61
N ALA A 280 10.02 -5.13 -9.44
CA ALA A 280 10.70 -5.90 -10.46
C ALA A 280 9.91 -7.16 -10.81
N ASN A 281 9.90 -7.56 -12.07
CA ASN A 281 9.35 -8.83 -12.53
C ASN A 281 10.37 -9.47 -13.46
N GLY A 282 10.69 -10.74 -13.22
CA GLY A 282 11.63 -11.48 -14.04
C GLY A 282 11.37 -12.96 -13.96
N LEU A 283 12.40 -13.77 -14.21
CA LEU A 283 12.28 -15.22 -14.10
C LEU A 283 11.89 -15.62 -12.67
N ILE A 284 10.79 -16.36 -12.55
CA ILE A 284 10.30 -16.92 -11.28
C ILE A 284 11.26 -18.02 -10.84
N THR A 285 11.80 -17.87 -9.65
CA THR A 285 12.73 -18.82 -9.03
C THR A 285 12.03 -19.74 -8.03
N GLN A 286 12.74 -20.78 -7.56
CA GLN A 286 12.24 -21.62 -6.47
C GLN A 286 12.03 -20.80 -5.17
N ASP A 287 12.89 -19.81 -4.92
CA ASP A 287 12.76 -18.91 -3.76
C ASP A 287 11.47 -18.08 -3.84
N ASP A 288 11.14 -17.54 -5.02
CA ASP A 288 9.91 -16.78 -5.24
C ASP A 288 8.66 -17.62 -4.93
N VAL A 289 8.63 -18.86 -5.43
CA VAL A 289 7.51 -19.79 -5.19
C VAL A 289 7.44 -20.18 -3.71
N ALA A 290 8.57 -20.50 -3.09
CA ALA A 290 8.63 -20.86 -1.68
C ALA A 290 8.17 -19.71 -0.77
N ASN A 291 8.62 -18.49 -1.02
CA ASN A 291 8.21 -17.31 -0.26
C ASN A 291 6.70 -17.02 -0.43
N LYS A 292 6.18 -17.12 -1.66
CA LYS A 292 4.74 -16.92 -1.92
C LYS A 292 3.90 -17.96 -1.19
N VAL A 293 4.24 -19.24 -1.30
CA VAL A 293 3.48 -20.32 -0.65
C VAL A 293 3.59 -20.23 0.88
N SER A 294 4.76 -19.86 1.42
CA SER A 294 4.92 -19.55 2.84
C SER A 294 3.97 -18.43 3.29
N GLY A 295 3.90 -17.33 2.53
CA GLY A 295 2.97 -16.22 2.81
C GLY A 295 1.48 -16.62 2.73
N ILE A 296 1.09 -17.43 1.73
CA ILE A 296 -0.28 -17.96 1.62
C ILE A 296 -0.63 -18.82 2.83
N THR A 297 0.31 -19.64 3.28
CA THR A 297 0.14 -20.50 4.44
C THR A 297 0.36 -19.76 5.77
N LYS A 298 0.56 -18.43 5.73
CA LYS A 298 0.82 -17.58 6.91
C LYS A 298 1.98 -18.11 7.77
N GLY A 299 3.03 -18.62 7.12
CA GLY A 299 4.20 -19.17 7.79
C GLY A 299 4.03 -20.57 8.37
N LEU A 300 2.91 -21.26 8.12
CA LEU A 300 2.77 -22.68 8.50
C LEU A 300 3.84 -23.55 7.82
N LEU A 301 4.24 -23.18 6.60
CA LEU A 301 5.38 -23.75 5.90
C LEU A 301 6.42 -22.67 5.68
N THR A 302 7.63 -22.86 6.20
CA THR A 302 8.72 -21.91 5.96
C THR A 302 9.22 -22.02 4.51
N PRO A 303 9.84 -20.96 3.96
CA PRO A 303 10.44 -21.04 2.63
C PRO A 303 11.44 -22.19 2.50
N GLU A 304 12.23 -22.46 3.54
CA GLU A 304 13.21 -23.55 3.53
C GLU A 304 12.57 -24.94 3.52
N GLN A 305 11.47 -25.15 4.27
CA GLN A 305 10.68 -26.38 4.21
C GLN A 305 10.10 -26.59 2.81
N LEU A 306 9.61 -25.52 2.16
CA LEU A 306 9.08 -25.59 0.81
C LEU A 306 10.16 -25.90 -0.22
N LYS A 307 11.34 -25.29 -0.11
CA LYS A 307 12.50 -25.61 -0.97
C LYS A 307 12.97 -27.04 -0.78
N ALA A 308 12.99 -27.56 0.44
CA ALA A 308 13.29 -28.97 0.71
C ALA A 308 12.25 -29.89 0.07
N ALA A 309 10.96 -29.59 0.22
CA ALA A 309 9.87 -30.35 -0.39
C ALA A 309 9.94 -30.35 -1.93
N ILE A 310 10.21 -29.21 -2.56
CA ILE A 310 10.38 -29.09 -4.02
C ILE A 310 11.52 -29.99 -4.53
N ARG A 311 12.59 -30.11 -3.75
CA ARG A 311 13.74 -30.99 -4.06
C ARG A 311 13.50 -32.46 -3.71
N GLY A 312 12.37 -32.80 -3.10
CA GLY A 312 12.04 -34.16 -2.64
C GLY A 312 12.75 -34.59 -1.35
N ASP A 313 13.36 -33.65 -0.61
CA ASP A 313 14.05 -33.91 0.66
C ASP A 313 13.06 -33.92 1.83
N TRP A 314 12.30 -35.01 1.95
CA TRP A 314 11.30 -35.17 3.01
C TRP A 314 11.91 -35.27 4.41
N THR A 315 13.19 -35.62 4.53
CA THR A 315 13.90 -35.66 5.81
C THR A 315 14.12 -34.26 6.35
N ALA A 316 14.68 -33.35 5.53
CA ALA A 316 14.86 -31.96 5.92
C ALA A 316 13.53 -31.25 6.22
N VAL A 317 12.45 -31.59 5.50
CA VAL A 317 11.10 -31.09 5.82
C VAL A 317 10.67 -31.52 7.22
N ALA A 318 10.83 -32.81 7.55
CA ALA A 318 10.44 -33.35 8.85
C ALA A 318 11.25 -32.73 10.00
N GLU A 319 12.57 -32.60 9.84
CA GLU A 319 13.44 -31.93 10.82
C GLU A 319 13.04 -30.46 11.01
N GLY A 320 12.78 -29.74 9.91
CA GLY A 320 12.31 -28.36 9.98
C GLY A 320 11.00 -28.21 10.76
N PHE A 321 10.03 -29.12 10.54
CA PHE A 321 8.77 -29.11 11.27
C PHE A 321 8.96 -29.36 12.77
N GLN A 322 9.90 -30.23 13.14
CA GLN A 322 10.20 -30.49 14.54
C GLN A 322 10.69 -29.23 15.25
N VAL A 323 11.59 -28.46 14.60
CA VAL A 323 12.09 -27.20 15.14
C VAL A 323 10.97 -26.16 15.27
N THR A 324 10.13 -26.00 14.23
CA THR A 324 9.02 -25.03 14.26
C THR A 324 8.01 -25.37 15.36
N LEU A 325 7.62 -26.63 15.47
CA LEU A 325 6.66 -27.08 16.49
C LEU A 325 7.22 -26.91 17.90
N TYR A 326 8.50 -27.24 18.11
CA TYR A 326 9.17 -27.04 19.39
C TYR A 326 9.12 -25.56 19.82
N ASN A 327 9.47 -24.63 18.93
CA ASN A 327 9.42 -23.19 19.24
C ASN A 327 7.99 -22.69 19.50
N GLN A 328 7.00 -23.16 18.75
CA GLN A 328 5.59 -22.82 18.99
C GLN A 328 5.09 -23.29 20.36
N LEU A 329 5.54 -24.46 20.84
CA LEU A 329 5.20 -24.93 22.18
C LEU A 329 5.76 -23.99 23.25
N LEU A 330 6.99 -23.50 23.09
CA LEU A 330 7.59 -22.54 24.01
C LEU A 330 6.83 -21.20 24.01
N ASP A 331 6.47 -20.68 22.84
CA ASP A 331 5.69 -19.44 22.71
C ASP A 331 4.29 -19.55 23.33
N LEU A 332 3.69 -20.75 23.31
CA LEU A 332 2.43 -21.06 23.97
C LEU A 332 2.58 -21.28 25.49
N GLY A 333 3.80 -21.17 26.03
CA GLY A 333 4.09 -21.24 27.47
C GLY A 333 4.44 -22.64 27.99
N SER A 334 4.78 -23.58 27.10
CA SER A 334 5.46 -24.81 27.50
C SER A 334 6.90 -24.52 27.93
N THR A 335 7.38 -25.25 28.93
CA THR A 335 8.80 -25.25 29.29
C THR A 335 9.61 -26.08 28.27
N PRO A 336 10.94 -25.90 28.18
CA PRO A 336 11.80 -26.73 27.33
C PRO A 336 11.61 -28.24 27.54
N LEU A 337 11.48 -28.68 28.79
CA LEU A 337 11.30 -30.09 29.13
C LEU A 337 9.95 -30.64 28.66
N GLU A 338 8.88 -29.85 28.78
CA GLU A 338 7.55 -30.25 28.28
C GLU A 338 7.52 -30.29 26.75
N ALA A 339 8.14 -29.31 26.10
CA ALA A 339 8.28 -29.29 24.65
C ALA A 339 9.07 -30.52 24.16
N ASP A 340 10.20 -30.85 24.79
CA ASP A 340 10.97 -32.06 24.49
C ASP A 340 10.16 -33.34 24.68
N ALA A 341 9.40 -33.46 25.78
CA ALA A 341 8.55 -34.62 26.05
C ALA A 341 7.46 -34.77 24.97
N ILE A 342 6.84 -33.67 24.53
CA ILE A 342 5.86 -33.67 23.43
C ILE A 342 6.51 -34.10 22.11
N MET A 343 7.68 -33.55 21.79
CA MET A 343 8.41 -33.87 20.55
C MET A 343 8.81 -35.35 20.48
N GLN A 344 9.20 -35.93 21.61
CA GLN A 344 9.58 -37.34 21.73
C GLN A 344 8.37 -38.28 21.95
N LYS A 345 7.15 -37.72 22.09
CA LYS A 345 5.92 -38.45 22.46
C LYS A 345 6.04 -39.20 23.79
N ASP A 346 6.84 -38.67 24.72
CA ASP A 346 6.98 -39.16 26.07
C ASP A 346 5.86 -38.62 26.98
N TRP A 347 4.69 -39.24 26.85
CA TRP A 347 3.51 -38.88 27.61
C TRP A 347 3.66 -39.09 29.12
N ALA A 348 4.55 -39.99 29.55
CA ALA A 348 4.79 -40.27 30.96
C ALA A 348 5.53 -39.09 31.61
N THR A 349 6.61 -38.62 30.99
CA THR A 349 7.35 -37.44 31.44
C THR A 349 6.47 -36.19 31.40
N LEU A 350 5.70 -35.99 30.33
CA LEU A 350 4.77 -34.85 30.23
C LEU A 350 3.72 -34.84 31.35
N GLN A 351 3.20 -36.01 31.72
CA GLN A 351 2.25 -36.13 32.83
C GLN A 351 2.88 -35.76 34.18
N SER A 352 4.16 -36.11 34.40
CA SER A 352 4.90 -35.72 35.61
C SER A 352 5.09 -34.21 35.69
N LEU A 353 5.61 -33.61 34.61
CA LEU A 353 5.84 -32.16 34.53
C LEU A 353 4.54 -31.36 34.72
N GLY A 354 3.44 -31.83 34.14
CA GLY A 354 2.13 -31.21 34.31
C GLY A 354 1.62 -31.28 35.75
N ARG A 355 1.91 -32.36 36.48
CA ARG A 355 1.60 -32.48 37.91
C ARG A 355 2.44 -31.54 38.75
N GLU A 356 3.74 -31.42 38.49
CA GLU A 356 4.64 -30.49 39.18
C GLU A 356 4.18 -29.03 39.00
N ARG A 357 3.89 -28.62 37.76
CA ARG A 357 3.36 -27.25 37.50
C ARG A 357 2.03 -27.01 38.20
N LEU A 358 1.14 -28.00 38.23
CA LEU A 358 -0.13 -27.88 38.94
C LEU A 358 0.09 -27.77 40.45
N ALA A 359 1.01 -28.57 41.01
CA ALA A 359 1.36 -28.51 42.42
C ALA A 359 1.96 -27.15 42.80
N SER A 360 2.88 -26.63 42.00
CA SER A 360 3.46 -25.30 42.18
C SER A 360 2.41 -24.17 42.08
N ALA A 361 1.49 -24.26 41.10
CA ALA A 361 0.41 -23.28 40.96
C ALA A 361 -0.55 -23.30 42.15
N LEU A 362 -0.95 -24.48 42.61
CA LEU A 362 -1.81 -24.66 43.79
C LEU A 362 -1.09 -24.26 45.08
N SER A 363 0.21 -24.54 45.21
CA SER A 363 1.05 -24.10 46.31
C SER A 363 1.02 -22.58 46.45
N ASN A 364 1.23 -21.85 45.35
CA ASN A 364 1.14 -20.39 45.33
C ASN A 364 -0.28 -19.88 45.62
N LEU A 365 -1.32 -20.51 45.07
CA LEU A 365 -2.71 -20.09 45.25
C LEU A 365 -3.20 -20.30 46.69
N LEU A 366 -2.84 -21.43 47.29
CA LEU A 366 -3.29 -21.85 48.61
C LEU A 366 -2.33 -21.39 49.72
N ASN A 367 -1.18 -20.82 49.36
CA ASN A 367 -0.08 -20.47 50.25
C ASN A 367 0.32 -21.66 51.14
N MET A 368 0.53 -22.81 50.49
CA MET A 368 0.91 -24.09 51.11
C MET A 368 2.21 -24.59 50.47
N SER A 369 3.00 -25.38 51.19
CA SER A 369 4.19 -26.02 50.62
C SER A 369 3.86 -26.92 49.40
N GLU A 370 4.73 -26.90 48.38
CA GLU A 370 4.56 -27.72 47.17
C GLU A 370 4.57 -29.23 47.47
N GLU A 371 5.33 -29.63 48.48
CA GLU A 371 5.39 -31.01 49.00
C GLU A 371 4.04 -31.46 49.59
N LEU A 372 3.37 -30.58 50.35
CA LEU A 372 2.05 -30.86 50.91
C LEU A 372 0.99 -30.94 49.82
N VAL A 373 1.03 -30.01 48.85
CA VAL A 373 0.12 -30.04 47.70
C VAL A 373 0.31 -31.30 46.86
N THR A 374 1.55 -31.72 46.64
CA THR A 374 1.88 -32.95 45.90
C THR A 374 1.34 -34.18 46.62
N ALA A 375 1.58 -34.30 47.94
CA ALA A 375 1.04 -35.41 48.74
C ALA A 375 -0.50 -35.46 48.73
N LEU A 376 -1.17 -34.30 48.75
CA LEU A 376 -2.63 -34.21 48.62
C LEU A 376 -3.11 -34.64 47.22
N MET A 377 -2.41 -34.22 46.16
CA MET A 377 -2.72 -34.62 44.78
C MET A 377 -2.56 -36.14 44.57
N ASP A 378 -1.54 -36.73 45.19
CA ASP A 378 -1.29 -38.17 45.16
C ASP A 378 -2.17 -38.99 46.11
N ARG A 379 -3.01 -38.31 46.90
CA ARG A 379 -3.87 -38.92 47.94
C ARG A 379 -3.07 -39.68 48.99
N ASP A 380 -1.82 -39.28 49.23
CA ASP A 380 -1.01 -39.78 50.33
C ASP A 380 -1.37 -39.01 51.60
N TRP A 381 -2.49 -39.41 52.21
CA TRP A 381 -3.02 -38.78 53.42
C TRP A 381 -2.09 -38.89 54.63
N ALA A 382 -1.20 -39.89 54.66
CA ALA A 382 -0.24 -40.06 55.74
C ALA A 382 0.84 -38.98 55.66
N THR A 383 1.48 -38.84 54.50
CA THR A 383 2.51 -37.83 54.26
C THR A 383 1.92 -36.42 54.31
N ALA A 384 0.75 -36.20 53.71
CA ALA A 384 0.06 -34.91 53.77
C ALA A 384 -0.30 -34.52 55.22
N GLY A 385 -0.71 -35.50 56.04
CA GLY A 385 -1.04 -35.26 57.45
C GLY A 385 0.16 -34.82 58.29
N GLU A 386 1.33 -35.40 58.06
CA GLU A 386 2.56 -34.98 58.76
C GLU A 386 3.05 -33.61 58.29
N LEU A 387 3.11 -33.37 56.97
CA LEU A 387 3.50 -32.07 56.41
C LEU A 387 2.58 -30.94 56.87
N ALA A 388 1.26 -31.16 56.88
CA ALA A 388 0.29 -30.17 57.37
C ALA A 388 0.47 -29.84 58.85
N LYS A 389 0.82 -30.81 59.70
CA LYS A 389 1.14 -30.56 61.12
C LYS A 389 2.40 -29.71 61.26
N THR A 390 3.44 -30.01 60.49
CA THR A 390 4.69 -29.25 60.50
C THR A 390 4.44 -27.80 60.08
N GLU A 391 3.72 -27.59 58.99
CA GLU A 391 3.40 -26.26 58.45
C GLU A 391 2.51 -25.47 59.42
N ALA A 392 1.48 -26.09 60.01
CA ALA A 392 0.65 -25.46 61.05
C ALA A 392 1.45 -25.11 62.30
N THR A 393 2.40 -25.96 62.72
CA THR A 393 3.26 -25.71 63.88
C THR A 393 4.21 -24.55 63.61
N GLN A 394 4.84 -24.51 62.43
CA GLN A 394 5.69 -23.40 62.00
C GLN A 394 4.91 -22.09 61.93
N TYR A 395 3.70 -22.11 61.39
CA TYR A 395 2.82 -20.96 61.35
C TYR A 395 2.47 -20.45 62.76
N LEU A 396 1.98 -21.32 63.65
CA LEU A 396 1.67 -20.98 65.04
C LEU A 396 2.90 -20.48 65.81
N LEU A 397 4.07 -21.07 65.57
CA LEU A 397 5.33 -20.63 66.17
C LEU A 397 5.75 -19.25 65.65
N SER A 398 5.57 -18.97 64.35
CA SER A 398 5.84 -17.66 63.77
C SER A 398 4.93 -16.58 64.38
N MET A 399 3.65 -16.87 64.60
CA MET A 399 2.73 -15.98 65.31
C MET A 399 3.16 -15.70 66.76
N LEU A 400 3.66 -16.73 67.47
CA LEU A 400 4.14 -16.61 68.85
C LEU A 400 5.46 -15.83 68.98
N ILE A 401 6.37 -15.98 68.01
CA ILE A 401 7.70 -15.35 68.04
C ILE A 401 7.65 -13.89 67.55
N PHE A 402 6.88 -13.61 66.49
CA PHE A 402 6.89 -12.30 65.84
C PHE A 402 5.71 -11.39 66.22
N GLY A 403 4.71 -11.90 66.95
CA GLY A 403 3.51 -11.14 67.33
C GLY A 403 2.55 -10.95 66.15
N MET A 404 1.24 -10.86 66.43
CA MET A 404 0.22 -10.63 65.40
C MET A 404 0.26 -9.18 64.89
N ASP A 405 1.12 -8.89 63.91
CA ASP A 405 0.96 -7.71 63.08
C ASP A 405 0.11 -8.11 61.86
N ASN A 406 -1.18 -7.74 61.93
CA ASN A 406 -2.14 -7.79 60.81
C ASN A 406 -1.82 -6.74 59.75
#